data_AF-A0A437JDH4-F1
#
_entry.id   AF-A0A437JDH4-F1
#
_cell.length_a   1.000
_cell.length_b   1.000
_cell.length_c   1.000
_cell.angle_alpha   90.00
_cell.angle_beta   90.00
_cell.angle_gamma   90.00
#
_symmetry.space_group_name_H-M   'P 1'
#
loop_
_entity.id
_entity.type
_entity.pdbx_description
1 polymer ?
#
loop_
_entity_poly.entity_id
_entity_poly.type
_entity_poly.pdbx_seq_one_letter_code
_entity_poly.pdbx_strand_id
1 'polypeptide(L)'
;MDFAMLLLRYFGTPDLAAVAPAALAEGAERMRVDFGMETDRPRRFALWTLMHMLGVAPDLDVAFKDEADREAARNFMDMAIALERDDQDG
;
A
#
# COMPACT_ATOMS: atom_id res chain seq x y z
N MET A 1 -11.42 -3.30 5.29
CA MET A 1 -10.33 -4.13 5.87
C MET A 1 -9.53 -3.23 6.78
N ASP A 2 -9.07 -3.75 7.92
CA ASP A 2 -8.27 -3.00 8.89
C ASP A 2 -6.77 -3.11 8.57
N PHE A 3 -6.02 -2.02 8.74
CA PHE A 3 -4.59 -1.94 8.41
C PHE A 3 -3.74 -2.82 9.33
N ALA A 4 -4.02 -2.82 10.64
CA ALA A 4 -3.29 -3.66 11.59
C ALA A 4 -3.53 -5.15 11.30
N MET A 5 -4.73 -5.52 10.85
CA MET A 5 -5.01 -6.88 10.38
C MET A 5 -4.20 -7.27 9.13
N LEU A 6 -3.95 -6.34 8.21
CA LEU A 6 -3.10 -6.60 7.03
C LEU A 6 -1.64 -6.81 7.45
N LEU A 7 -1.12 -5.96 8.33
CA LEU A 7 0.24 -6.11 8.84
C LEU A 7 0.43 -7.44 9.58
N LEU A 8 -0.52 -7.80 10.45
CA LEU A 8 -0.49 -9.09 11.14
C LEU A 8 -0.55 -10.28 10.17
N ARG A 9 -1.32 -10.17 9.08
CA ARG A 9 -1.45 -11.22 8.06
C ARG A 9 -0.18 -11.43 7.24
N TYR A 10 0.51 -10.35 6.84
CA TYR A 10 1.67 -10.44 5.95
C TYR A 10 3.00 -10.50 6.69
N PHE A 11 3.11 -9.83 7.84
CA PHE A 11 4.36 -9.69 8.58
C PHE A 11 4.33 -10.35 9.97
N GLY A 12 3.18 -10.86 10.41
CA GLY A 12 3.03 -11.52 11.72
C GLY A 12 3.03 -10.56 12.91
N THR A 13 3.10 -9.25 12.67
CA THR A 13 3.09 -8.19 13.68
C THR A 13 2.36 -6.96 13.15
N PRO A 14 1.62 -6.21 13.98
CA PRO A 14 1.09 -4.90 13.60
C PRO A 14 2.15 -3.80 13.65
N ASP A 15 3.34 -4.08 14.21
CA ASP A 15 4.47 -3.14 14.27
C ASP A 15 5.42 -3.40 13.10
N LEU A 16 5.36 -2.52 12.10
CA LEU A 16 6.22 -2.60 10.92
C LEU A 16 7.70 -2.36 11.26
N ALA A 17 8.02 -1.57 12.30
CA ALA A 17 9.40 -1.31 12.70
C ALA A 17 10.07 -2.54 13.33
N ALA A 18 9.28 -3.49 13.84
CA ALA A 18 9.76 -4.77 14.36
C ALA A 18 9.98 -5.83 13.25
N VAL A 19 9.63 -5.54 12.00
CA VAL A 19 9.75 -6.49 10.89
C VAL A 19 11.19 -6.53 10.37
N ALA A 20 11.79 -7.73 10.38
CA ALA A 20 13.12 -7.93 9.80
C ALA A 20 13.11 -7.63 8.28
N PRO A 21 14.17 -7.03 7.71
CA PRO A 21 14.21 -6.70 6.28
C PRO A 21 13.93 -7.87 5.33
N ALA A 22 14.36 -9.09 5.69
CA ALA A 22 14.08 -10.30 4.94
C ALA A 22 12.58 -10.66 4.97
N ALA A 23 11.94 -10.55 6.13
CA ALA A 23 10.50 -10.77 6.29
C ALA A 23 9.68 -9.67 5.58
N LEU A 24 10.21 -8.45 5.52
CA LEU A 24 9.60 -7.36 4.76
C LEU A 24 9.55 -7.69 3.26
N ALA A 25 10.68 -8.17 2.71
CA ALA A 25 10.76 -8.59 1.32
C ALA A 25 9.82 -9.77 1.02
N GLU A 26 9.80 -10.80 1.87
CA GLU A 26 8.88 -11.95 1.71
C GLU A 26 7.40 -11.54 1.79
N GLY A 27 7.05 -10.68 2.76
CA GLY A 27 5.71 -10.14 2.90
C GLY A 27 5.30 -9.30 1.70
N ALA A 28 6.21 -8.48 1.17
CA ALA A 28 5.98 -7.67 -0.03
C ALA A 28 5.74 -8.53 -1.28
N GLU A 29 6.50 -9.61 -1.47
CA GLU A 29 6.26 -10.56 -2.57
C GLU A 29 4.88 -11.22 -2.45
N ARG A 30 4.51 -11.66 -1.24
CA ARG A 30 3.20 -12.26 -1.00
C ARG A 30 2.05 -11.28 -1.22
N MET A 31 2.24 -10.02 -0.83
CA MET A 31 1.32 -8.93 -1.13
C MET A 31 1.18 -8.67 -2.63
N ARG A 32 2.27 -8.71 -3.41
CA ARG A 32 2.23 -8.57 -4.87
C ARG A 32 1.38 -9.67 -5.53
N VAL A 33 1.53 -10.90 -5.07
CA VAL A 33 0.74 -12.04 -5.55
C VAL A 33 -0.74 -11.85 -5.21
N ASP A 34 -1.05 -11.58 -3.94
CA ASP A 34 -2.44 -11.34 -3.49
C ASP A 34 -3.07 -10.16 -4.26
N PHE A 35 -2.31 -9.08 -4.47
CA PHE A 35 -2.75 -7.92 -5.25
C PHE A 35 -3.06 -8.26 -6.72
N GLY A 36 -2.25 -9.11 -7.35
CA GLY A 36 -2.49 -9.58 -8.72
C GLY A 36 -3.75 -10.45 -8.86
N MET A 37 -4.12 -11.16 -7.79
CA MET A 37 -5.33 -11.99 -7.75
C MET A 37 -6.58 -11.22 -7.29
N GLU A 38 -6.39 -10.05 -6.67
CA GLU A 38 -7.49 -9.29 -6.11
C GLU A 38 -8.35 -8.62 -7.19
N THR A 39 -9.67 -8.79 -7.05
CA THR A 39 -10.69 -8.30 -7.99
C THR A 39 -11.58 -7.23 -7.34
N ASP A 40 -11.64 -7.20 -6.01
CA ASP A 40 -12.38 -6.20 -5.27
C ASP A 40 -11.61 -4.87 -5.30
N ARG A 41 -12.21 -3.85 -5.92
CA ARG A 41 -11.61 -2.50 -6.09
C ARG A 41 -11.19 -1.87 -4.76
N PRO A 42 -12.05 -1.76 -3.72
CA PRO A 42 -11.64 -1.17 -2.45
C PRO A 42 -10.52 -1.96 -1.76
N ARG A 43 -10.49 -3.28 -1.91
CA ARG A 43 -9.43 -4.12 -1.36
C ARG A 43 -8.11 -4.00 -2.11
N ARG A 44 -8.14 -3.94 -3.46
CA ARG A 44 -6.95 -3.62 -4.28
C ARG A 44 -6.35 -2.30 -3.86
N PHE A 45 -7.19 -1.27 -3.68
CA PHE A 45 -6.75 0.05 -3.26
C PHE A 45 -6.01 -0.02 -1.91
N ALA A 46 -6.62 -0.65 -0.90
CA ALA A 46 -6.00 -0.80 0.41
C ALA A 46 -4.66 -1.57 0.36
N LEU A 47 -4.58 -2.65 -0.42
CA LEU A 47 -3.33 -3.39 -0.63
C LEU A 47 -2.27 -2.54 -1.31
N TRP A 48 -2.63 -1.85 -2.39
CA TRP A 48 -1.73 -0.97 -3.12
C TRP A 48 -1.21 0.18 -2.25
N THR A 49 -2.08 0.80 -1.44
CA THR A 49 -1.70 1.86 -0.51
C THR A 49 -0.69 1.36 0.53
N LEU A 50 -0.88 0.16 1.09
CA LEU A 50 0.13 -0.44 1.98
C LEU A 50 1.45 -0.70 1.24
N MET A 51 1.40 -1.24 0.02
CA MET A 51 2.61 -1.43 -0.80
C MET A 51 3.32 -0.10 -1.14
N HIS A 52 2.57 0.99 -1.28
CA HIS A 52 3.10 2.31 -1.58
C HIS A 52 3.87 2.87 -0.37
N MET A 53 3.30 2.76 0.84
CA MET A 53 4.01 3.11 2.07
C MET A 53 5.29 2.30 2.27
N LEU A 54 5.28 1.04 1.82
CA LEU A 54 6.45 0.16 1.86
C LEU A 54 7.47 0.42 0.74
N GLY A 55 7.18 1.32 -0.21
CA GLY A 55 8.07 1.63 -1.35
C GLY A 55 8.15 0.53 -2.41
N VAL A 56 7.20 -0.40 -2.42
CA VAL A 56 7.19 -1.61 -3.27
C VAL A 56 6.00 -1.67 -4.23
N ALA A 57 5.14 -0.65 -4.22
CA ALA A 57 3.94 -0.57 -5.04
C ALA A 57 4.24 -0.56 -6.55
N PRO A 58 3.44 -1.28 -7.36
CA PRO A 58 3.46 -1.13 -8.80
C PRO A 58 2.88 0.22 -9.24
N ASP A 59 3.26 0.66 -10.45
CA ASP A 59 2.72 1.86 -11.07
C ASP A 59 1.19 1.82 -11.21
N LEU A 60 0.55 2.99 -11.18
CA LEU A 60 -0.91 3.12 -11.25
C LEU A 60 -1.50 2.47 -12.51
N ASP A 61 -0.80 2.54 -13.65
CA ASP A 61 -1.26 1.94 -14.90
C ASP A 61 -1.23 0.40 -14.87
N VAL A 62 -0.35 -0.18 -14.06
CA VAL A 62 -0.25 -1.63 -13.81
C VAL A 62 -1.24 -2.05 -12.73
N ALA A 63 -1.36 -1.23 -11.69
CA ALA A 63 -2.16 -1.45 -10.50
C ALA A 63 -3.66 -1.29 -10.73
N PHE A 64 -4.07 -0.41 -11.64
CA PHE A 64 -5.47 -0.09 -11.88
C PHE A 64 -5.72 0.03 -13.38
N LYS A 65 -6.70 -0.72 -13.88
CA LYS A 65 -7.10 -0.68 -15.29
C LYS A 65 -8.05 0.47 -15.58
N ASP A 66 -8.88 0.81 -14.60
CA ASP A 66 -9.89 1.86 -14.71
C ASP A 66 -9.30 3.21 -14.32
N GLU A 67 -9.59 4.24 -15.13
CA GLU A 67 -9.08 5.60 -14.90
C GLU A 67 -9.54 6.17 -13.56
N ALA A 68 -10.79 5.91 -13.16
CA ALA A 68 -11.32 6.38 -11.88
C ALA A 68 -10.55 5.83 -10.66
N ASP A 69 -10.02 4.61 -10.75
CA ASP A 69 -9.20 4.04 -9.67
C ASP A 69 -7.80 4.66 -9.64
N ARG A 70 -7.24 4.99 -10.82
CA ARG A 70 -5.97 5.73 -10.92
C ARG A 70 -6.10 7.14 -10.37
N GLU A 71 -7.19 7.84 -10.67
CA GLU A 71 -7.48 9.16 -10.12
C GLU A 71 -7.61 9.10 -8.60
N ALA A 72 -8.32 8.10 -8.05
CA ALA A 72 -8.42 7.91 -6.61
C ALA A 72 -7.04 7.69 -5.95
N ALA A 73 -6.18 6.89 -6.58
CA ALA A 73 -4.83 6.64 -6.09
C ALA A 73 -3.91 7.86 -6.21
N ARG A 74 -4.03 8.62 -7.30
CA ARG A 74 -3.33 9.89 -7.48
C ARG A 74 -3.76 10.93 -6.45
N ASN A 75 -5.06 11.03 -6.17
CA ASN A 75 -5.57 11.91 -5.12
C ASN A 75 -5.02 11.51 -3.74
N PHE A 76 -4.91 10.22 -3.45
CA PHE A 76 -4.27 9.75 -2.22
C PHE A 76 -2.79 10.15 -2.14
N MET A 77 -2.01 9.97 -3.22
CA MET A 77 -0.61 10.39 -3.26
C MET A 77 -0.47 11.90 -3.05
N ASP A 78 -1.32 12.70 -3.70
CA ASP A 78 -1.32 14.16 -3.58
C ASP A 78 -1.60 14.60 -2.13
N MET A 79 -2.62 13.99 -1.49
CA MET A 79 -2.92 14.23 -0.07
C MET A 79 -1.77 13.82 0.86
N ALA A 80 -1.11 12.69 0.60
CA ALA A 80 0.03 12.24 1.40
C ALA A 80 1.20 13.24 1.32
N ILE A 81 1.51 13.69 0.10
CA ILE A 81 2.55 14.70 -0.14
C ILE A 81 2.17 16.04 0.50
N ALA A 82 0.90 16.45 0.42
CA ALA A 82 0.42 17.68 1.05
C ALA A 82 0.61 17.63 2.58
N LEU A 83 0.27 16.52 3.22
CA LEU A 83 0.47 16.31 4.66
C LEU A 83 1.95 16.35 5.06
N GLU A 84 2.86 15.80 4.25
CA GLU A 84 4.31 15.88 4.51
C GLU A 84 4.85 17.32 4.40
N ARG A 85 4.21 18.18 3.60
CA ARG A 85 4.60 19.58 3.43
C ARG A 85 4.12 20.45 4.59
N ASP A 86 2.90 20.21 5.08
CA ASP A 86 2.37 20.92 6.26
C ASP A 86 3.21 20.64 7.53
N ASP A 87 3.82 19.46 7.67
CA ASP A 87 4.71 19.12 8.81
C ASP A 87 6.10 19.79 8.71
N GLN A 88 6.52 20.23 7.52
CA GLN A 88 7.82 20.91 7.31
C GLN A 88 7.77 22.43 7.50
N ASP A 89 6.57 23.03 7.50
CA ASP A 89 6.37 24.48 7.66
C ASP A 89 5.96 24.90 9.10
N GLY A 90 5.96 23.96 10.07
CA GLY A 90 5.61 24.18 11.49
C GLY A 90 6.80 24.20 12.46
#